data_AF-A0A7W0QGM3-F1
#
_entry.id   AF-A0A7W0QGM3-F1
#
_cell.length_a   1.000
_cell.length_b   1.000
_cell.length_c   1.000
_cell.angle_alpha   90.00
_cell.angle_beta   90.00
_cell.angle_gamma   90.00
#
_symmetry.space_group_name_H-M   'P 1'
#
loop_
_entity.id
_entity.type
_entity.pdbx_description
1 polymer ?
#
loop_
_entity_poly.entity_id
_entity_poly.type
_entity_poly.pdbx_seq_one_letter_code
_entity_poly.pdbx_strand_id
1 'polypeptide(L)'
;MPGRVRHPRVAVACESMIRPRSPKGRARETNRRLADEYPDAICELDHRNPFELLAATILSAQTTDQRVNMVTPALFARYPDAESLAVADPAAVQAIIHTTGFYQNK
;
A
#
# COMPACT_ATOMS: atom_id res chain seq x y z
N MET A 1 -7.00 4.89 -18.10
CA MET A 1 -6.70 6.24 -17.57
C MET A 1 -7.82 6.61 -16.60
N PRO A 2 -7.75 6.30 -15.30
CA PRO A 2 -8.81 6.71 -14.39
C PRO A 2 -8.74 8.23 -14.20
N GLY A 3 -9.89 8.88 -14.32
CA GLY A 3 -10.04 10.33 -14.39
C GLY A 3 -9.56 11.05 -13.13
N ARG A 4 -8.96 12.23 -13.33
CA ARG A 4 -8.62 13.15 -12.25
C ARG A 4 -9.87 13.50 -11.46
N VAL A 5 -9.94 13.02 -10.22
CA VAL A 5 -10.84 13.58 -9.20
C VAL A 5 -10.39 15.03 -8.97
N ARG A 6 -11.16 15.99 -9.49
CA ARG A 6 -10.94 17.42 -9.22
C ARG A 6 -11.36 17.68 -7.78
N HIS A 7 -10.39 17.69 -6.88
CA HIS A 7 -10.60 18.20 -5.53
C HIS A 7 -10.84 19.71 -5.63
N PRO A 8 -11.85 20.27 -4.93
CA PRO A 8 -12.05 21.70 -4.90
C PRO A 8 -10.78 22.33 -4.33
N ARG A 9 -10.17 23.26 -5.09
CA ARG A 9 -9.04 24.06 -4.62
C ARG A 9 -9.53 24.87 -3.44
N VAL A 10 -9.24 24.41 -2.23
CA VAL A 10 -9.27 25.25 -1.05
C VAL A 10 -8.36 26.43 -1.35
N ALA A 11 -8.92 27.64 -1.37
CA ALA A 11 -8.14 28.85 -1.50
C ALA A 11 -7.15 28.87 -0.33
N VAL A 12 -5.88 28.53 -0.61
CA VAL A 12 -4.80 28.68 0.36
C VAL A 12 -4.65 30.16 0.57
N ALA A 13 -5.30 30.68 1.62
CA ALA A 13 -5.07 32.03 2.10
C ALA A 13 -3.56 32.16 2.28
N CYS A 14 -2.99 33.21 1.67
CA CYS A 14 -1.57 33.51 1.69
C CYS A 14 -1.19 34.07 3.08
N GLU A 15 -1.41 33.26 4.12
CA GLU A 15 -1.05 33.58 5.49
C GLU A 15 0.45 33.36 5.62
N SER A 16 1.16 34.40 6.05
CA SER A 16 2.61 34.50 6.06
C SER A 16 3.28 33.19 6.54
N MET A 17 3.86 32.42 5.61
CA MET A 17 4.51 31.15 5.94
C MET A 17 5.82 31.42 6.68
N ILE A 18 5.75 31.56 8.00
CA ILE A 18 6.91 31.37 8.86
C ILE A 18 7.32 29.90 8.69
N ARG A 19 8.27 29.64 7.78
CA ARG A 19 8.81 28.29 7.60
C ARG A 19 9.45 27.85 8.92
N PRO A 20 9.02 26.72 9.51
CA PRO A 20 9.60 26.27 10.76
C PRO A 20 11.11 26.06 10.62
N ARG A 21 11.89 26.67 11.52
CA ARG A 21 13.37 26.63 11.44
C ARG A 21 13.95 25.26 11.83
N SER A 22 13.25 24.50 12.66
CA SER A 22 13.69 23.16 13.09
C SER A 22 13.20 22.05 12.15
N PRO A 23 13.95 20.92 12.01
CA PRO A 23 13.50 19.74 11.27
C PRO A 23 12.14 19.23 11.75
N LYS A 24 11.92 19.15 13.07
CA LYS A 24 10.65 18.75 13.68
C LYS A 24 9.49 19.66 13.28
N GLY A 25 9.73 20.97 13.22
CA GLY A 25 8.73 21.94 12.79
C GLY A 25 8.34 21.72 11.33
N ARG A 26 9.31 21.49 10.43
CA ARG A 26 9.03 21.23 9.02
C ARG A 26 8.27 19.92 8.82
N ALA A 27 8.64 18.85 9.53
CA ALA A 27 7.94 17.57 9.45
C ALA A 27 6.45 17.70 9.83
N ARG A 28 6.14 18.45 10.90
CA ARG A 28 4.75 18.72 11.31
C ARG A 28 3.95 19.48 10.25
N GLU A 29 4.56 20.52 9.67
CA GLU A 29 3.91 21.32 8.63
C GLU A 29 3.71 20.51 7.34
N THR A 30 4.67 19.68 6.93
CA THR A 30 4.49 18.74 5.82
C THR A 30 3.36 17.75 6.10
N ASN A 31 3.33 17.14 7.29
CA ASN A 31 2.28 16.19 7.65
C ASN A 31 0.89 16.84 7.64
N ARG A 32 0.76 18.07 8.14
CA ARG A 32 -0.50 18.84 8.10
C ARG A 32 -0.98 19.03 6.67
N ARG A 33 -0.09 19.48 5.77
CA ARG A 33 -0.44 19.68 4.35
C ARG A 33 -0.81 18.39 3.64
N LEU A 34 -0.11 17.29 3.95
CA LEU A 34 -0.44 15.97 3.39
C LEU A 34 -1.80 15.48 3.88
N ALA A 35 -2.13 15.68 5.16
CA ALA A 35 -3.44 15.36 5.71
C ALA A 35 -4.57 16.21 5.07
N ASP A 36 -4.32 17.50 4.83
CA ASP A 36 -5.27 18.39 4.17
C ASP A 36 -5.47 18.03 2.67
N GLU A 37 -4.40 17.65 1.96
CA GLU A 37 -4.44 17.30 0.52
C GLU A 37 -5.00 15.89 0.26
N TYR A 38 -4.73 14.93 1.15
CA TYR A 38 -5.12 13.53 1.02
C TYR A 38 -5.93 13.05 2.25
N PRO A 39 -7.15 13.59 2.47
CA PRO A 39 -7.94 13.30 3.67
C PRO A 39 -8.37 11.83 3.77
N ASP A 40 -8.50 11.14 2.63
CA ASP A 40 -8.96 9.75 2.53
C ASP A 40 -7.82 8.75 2.26
N ALA A 41 -6.57 9.11 2.60
CA ALA A 41 -5.43 8.21 2.41
C ALA A 41 -5.58 6.95 3.28
N ILE A 42 -5.75 5.80 2.63
CA ILE A 42 -5.88 4.47 3.24
C ILE A 42 -4.87 3.49 2.65
N CYS A 43 -4.76 2.30 3.25
CA CYS A 43 -3.97 1.22 2.67
C CYS A 43 -4.59 0.76 1.34
N GLU A 44 -3.79 0.71 0.26
CA GLU A 44 -4.25 0.28 -1.07
C GLU A 44 -4.20 -1.24 -1.27
N LEU A 45 -3.62 -2.00 -0.34
CA LEU A 45 -3.57 -3.46 -0.41
C LEU A 45 -4.92 -4.06 -0.01
N ASP A 46 -5.51 -4.87 -0.89
CA ASP A 46 -6.78 -5.54 -0.64
C ASP A 46 -6.58 -6.70 0.35
N HIS A 47 -7.25 -6.62 1.50
CA HIS A 47 -7.18 -7.63 2.56
C HIS A 47 -8.44 -7.64 3.44
N ARG A 48 -8.74 -8.79 4.04
CA ARG A 48 -9.91 -8.99 4.93
C ARG A 48 -9.53 -9.25 6.37
N ASN A 49 -8.27 -9.59 6.63
CA ASN A 49 -7.77 -9.95 7.94
C ASN A 49 -6.25 -9.66 8.07
N PRO A 50 -5.68 -9.73 9.28
CA PRO A 50 -4.26 -9.43 9.50
C PRO A 50 -3.28 -10.36 8.76
N PHE A 51 -3.64 -11.63 8.53
CA PHE A 51 -2.80 -12.57 7.79
C PHE A 51 -2.67 -12.15 6.32
N GLU A 52 -3.81 -11.84 5.68
CA GLU A 52 -3.82 -11.36 4.30
C GLU A 52 -3.01 -10.06 4.14
N LEU A 53 -3.13 -9.13 5.10
CA LEU A 53 -2.35 -7.89 5.09
C LEU A 53 -0.85 -8.15 5.22
N LEU A 54 -0.45 -9.05 6.13
CA LEU A 54 0.96 -9.41 6.31
C LEU A 54 1.54 -10.02 5.03
N ALA A 55 0.85 -11.00 4.45
CA ALA A 55 1.28 -11.64 3.21
C ALA A 55 1.34 -10.64 2.05
N ALA A 56 0.31 -9.80 1.87
CA ALA A 56 0.28 -8.76 0.86
C ALA A 56 1.42 -7.74 1.04
N THR A 57 1.78 -7.40 2.28
CA THR A 57 2.91 -6.51 2.60
C THR A 57 4.26 -7.11 2.21
N ILE A 58 4.46 -8.42 2.43
CA ILE A 58 5.67 -9.12 1.97
C ILE A 58 5.72 -9.12 0.43
N LEU A 59 4.58 -9.38 -0.20
CA LEU A 59 4.46 -9.37 -1.65
C LEU A 59 4.60 -7.98 -2.27
N SER A 60 4.33 -6.89 -1.55
CA SER A 60 4.46 -5.52 -2.07
C SER A 60 5.91 -5.03 -2.20
N ALA A 61 6.86 -5.69 -1.52
CA ALA A 61 8.26 -5.30 -1.60
C ALA A 61 8.77 -5.27 -3.06
N GLN A 62 9.23 -4.10 -3.53
CA GLN A 62 9.75 -3.91 -4.90
C GLN A 62 8.72 -4.24 -6.02
N THR A 63 7.42 -4.08 -5.75
CA THR A 63 6.36 -4.18 -6.76
C THR A 63 5.29 -3.11 -6.49
N THR A 64 4.19 -3.11 -7.25
CA THR A 64 3.08 -2.18 -7.04
C THR A 64 1.92 -2.85 -6.32
N ASP A 65 1.17 -2.09 -5.51
CA ASP A 65 -0.02 -2.59 -4.81
C ASP A 65 -1.05 -3.17 -5.80
N GLN A 66 -1.21 -2.53 -6.97
CA GLN A 66 -2.03 -3.08 -8.06
C GLN A 66 -1.60 -4.49 -8.47
N ARG A 67 -0.29 -4.78 -8.55
CA ARG A 67 0.22 -6.10 -8.91
C ARG A 67 -0.02 -7.11 -7.81
N VAL A 68 0.14 -6.72 -6.55
CA VAL A 68 -0.19 -7.56 -5.40
C VAL A 68 -1.68 -7.91 -5.43
N ASN A 69 -2.56 -6.93 -5.58
CA ASN A 69 -4.02 -7.13 -5.59
C ASN A 69 -4.51 -7.97 -6.79
N MET A 70 -3.72 -8.10 -7.86
CA MET A 70 -4.02 -9.04 -8.96
C MET A 70 -3.75 -10.50 -8.60
N VAL A 71 -2.77 -10.78 -7.73
CA VAL A 71 -2.36 -12.17 -7.40
C VAL A 71 -2.95 -12.67 -6.08
N THR A 72 -3.18 -11.78 -5.12
CA THR A 72 -3.65 -12.15 -3.78
C THR A 72 -5.03 -12.82 -3.76
N PRO A 73 -6.01 -12.52 -4.64
CA PRO A 73 -7.28 -13.25 -4.64
C PRO A 73 -7.09 -14.75 -4.92
N ALA A 74 -6.21 -15.11 -5.86
CA ALA A 74 -5.91 -16.51 -6.16
C ALA A 74 -5.10 -17.17 -5.04
N LEU A 75 -4.15 -16.44 -4.45
CA LEU A 75 -3.34 -16.92 -3.33
C LEU A 75 -4.21 -17.24 -2.12
N PHE A 76 -5.06 -16.30 -1.69
CA PHE A 76 -5.89 -16.43 -0.49
C PHE A 76 -7.11 -17.34 -0.69
N ALA A 77 -7.57 -17.54 -1.93
CA ALA A 77 -8.55 -18.59 -2.22
C ALA A 77 -7.96 -19.99 -2.03
N ARG A 78 -6.67 -20.18 -2.34
CA ARG A 78 -5.99 -21.48 -2.21
C ARG A 78 -5.40 -21.70 -0.81
N TYR A 79 -4.91 -20.64 -0.18
CA TYR A 79 -4.29 -20.65 1.14
C TYR A 79 -4.94 -19.57 2.01
N PRO A 80 -6.12 -19.86 2.60
CA PRO A 80 -6.91 -18.86 3.33
C PRO A 80 -6.31 -18.45 4.68
N ASP A 81 -5.34 -19.21 5.19
CA ASP A 81 -4.71 -18.99 6.49
C ASP A 81 -3.20 -19.31 6.47
N ALA A 82 -2.51 -18.95 7.55
CA ALA A 82 -1.07 -19.16 7.68
C ALA A 82 -0.69 -20.65 7.70
N GLU A 83 -1.53 -21.51 8.29
CA GLU A 83 -1.24 -22.94 8.41
C GLU A 83 -1.25 -23.62 7.04
N SER A 84 -2.27 -23.34 6.21
CA SER A 84 -2.37 -23.84 4.85
C SER A 84 -1.27 -23.33 3.93
N LEU A 85 -0.85 -22.06 4.09
CA LEU A 85 0.27 -21.51 3.32
C LEU A 85 1.62 -22.11 3.77
N ALA A 86 1.80 -22.38 5.06
CA ALA A 86 3.06 -22.90 5.61
C ALA A 86 3.40 -24.31 5.11
N VAL A 87 2.39 -25.12 4.80
CA VAL A 87 2.56 -26.48 4.26
C VAL A 87 2.45 -26.54 2.73
N ALA A 88 2.31 -25.39 2.07
CA ALA A 88 2.17 -25.32 0.63
C ALA A 88 3.45 -25.76 -0.10
N ASP A 89 3.30 -26.37 -1.27
CA ASP A 89 4.43 -26.56 -2.18
C ASP A 89 4.94 -25.19 -2.65
N PRO A 90 6.22 -24.83 -2.38
CA PRO A 90 6.79 -23.57 -2.83
C PRO A 90 6.61 -23.34 -4.33
N ALA A 91 6.74 -24.38 -5.17
CA ALA A 91 6.57 -24.23 -6.61
C ALA A 91 5.14 -23.79 -6.99
N ALA A 92 4.14 -24.29 -6.27
CA ALA A 92 2.74 -23.90 -6.46
C ALA A 92 2.48 -22.45 -6.02
N VAL A 93 3.09 -22.00 -4.92
CA VAL A 93 3.00 -20.60 -4.47
C VAL A 93 3.69 -19.68 -5.48
N GLN A 94 4.92 -20.02 -5.87
CA GLN A 94 5.71 -19.26 -6.84
C GLN A 94 4.98 -19.07 -8.18
N ALA A 95 4.25 -20.08 -8.65
CA ALA A 95 3.43 -19.95 -9.87
C ALA A 95 2.32 -18.89 -9.74
N ILE A 96 1.72 -18.75 -8.56
CA ILE A 96 0.67 -17.74 -8.30
C ILE A 96 1.29 -16.33 -8.23
N ILE A 97 2.40 -16.19 -7.51
CA ILE A 97 3.02 -14.88 -7.24
C ILE A 97 4.11 -14.50 -8.25
N HIS A 98 4.33 -15.30 -9.31
CA HIS A 98 5.42 -15.11 -10.28
C HIS A 98 5.53 -13.66 -10.81
N THR A 99 4.38 -13.00 -11.01
CA THR A 99 4.33 -11.64 -11.56
C THR A 99 4.79 -10.55 -10.59
N THR A 100 4.89 -10.82 -9.28
CA THR A 100 5.30 -9.80 -8.29
C THR A 100 6.79 -9.49 -8.34
N GLY A 101 7.60 -10.25 -9.10
CA GLY A 101 9.05 -10.13 -9.12
C GLY A 101 9.70 -10.63 -7.82
N PHE A 102 10.97 -11.02 -7.88
CA PHE A 102 11.73 -11.57 -6.73
C PHE A 102 10.99 -12.70 -5.96
N TYR A 103 10.08 -13.41 -6.63
CA TYR A 103 9.11 -14.33 -6.02
C TYR A 103 9.74 -15.58 -5.38
N GLN A 104 11.02 -15.85 -5.64
CA GLN A 104 11.75 -16.97 -5.04
C GLN A 104 12.22 -16.66 -3.61
N ASN A 105 12.43 -15.38 -3.28
CA ASN A 105 12.91 -14.93 -1.97
C ASN A 105 11.80 -14.26 -1.13
N LYS A 106 10.64 -14.01 -1.73
CA LYS A 106 9.41 -13.58 -1.04
C LYS A 106 8.75 -14.80 -0.43
#